data_AF-A0A969JFJ1-F1
#
_entry.id   AF-A0A969JFJ1-F1
#
_cell.length_a   1.000
_cell.length_b   1.000
_cell.length_c   1.000
_cell.angle_alpha   90.00
_cell.angle_beta   90.00
_cell.angle_gamma   90.00
#
_symmetry.space_group_name_H-M   'P 1'
#
loop_
_entity.id
_entity.type
_entity.pdbx_description
1 polymer ?
#
loop_
_entity_poly.entity_id
_entity_poly.type
_entity_poly.pdbx_seq_one_letter_code
_entity_poly.pdbx_strand_id
1 'polypeptide(L)'
;MLGGKHDESPNHAHDESAPAHGHYADKELAEAYLKINDLTHARAHAETELSRRPENIEVNELMAWVFYKIGEPQKALPFIEKALRTHIKNPKTLWKAGQIFLQTGQEKRGNELVQSAFKINKNLKTSIL
;
A
#
# COMPACT_ATOMS: atom_id res chain seq x y z
N MET A 1 39.48 20.65 -32.19
CA MET A 1 39.07 21.03 -30.83
C MET A 1 37.54 21.02 -30.83
N LEU A 2 36.87 19.94 -30.43
CA LEU A 2 36.52 19.51 -29.07
C LEU A 2 35.65 20.53 -28.28
N GLY A 3 34.43 20.07 -27.95
CA GLY A 3 33.50 20.61 -26.93
C GLY A 3 32.27 21.29 -27.52
N GLY A 4 31.06 20.73 -27.59
CA GLY A 4 30.48 19.61 -26.84
C GLY A 4 29.75 20.11 -25.59
N LYS A 5 28.46 20.47 -25.72
CA LYS A 5 27.44 20.40 -24.65
C LYS A 5 26.09 20.10 -25.30
N HIS A 6 25.82 18.79 -25.45
CA HIS A 6 24.50 18.28 -25.77
C HIS A 6 23.60 18.41 -24.53
N ASP A 7 22.37 18.78 -24.82
CA ASP A 7 21.18 18.79 -24.01
C ASP A 7 20.67 17.36 -23.74
N GLU A 8 21.30 16.66 -22.80
CA GLU A 8 20.78 15.36 -22.37
C GLU A 8 19.66 15.56 -21.34
N SER A 9 18.43 15.45 -21.86
CA SER A 9 17.19 15.30 -21.09
C SER A 9 17.24 14.04 -20.20
N PRO A 10 16.54 14.03 -19.05
CA PRO A 10 16.65 12.94 -18.09
C PRO A 10 16.13 11.62 -18.67
N ASN A 11 16.98 10.61 -18.53
CA ASN A 11 16.77 9.21 -18.90
C ASN A 11 15.43 8.68 -18.33
N HIS A 12 14.41 8.61 -19.18
CA HIS A 12 13.15 7.92 -18.93
C HIS A 12 13.11 6.68 -19.82
N ALA A 13 13.86 5.65 -19.42
CA ALA A 13 13.70 4.32 -19.98
C ALA A 13 12.51 3.63 -19.29
N HIS A 14 11.30 3.99 -19.70
CA HIS A 14 10.16 3.10 -19.59
C HIS A 14 10.24 2.13 -20.76
N ASP A 15 10.92 1.00 -20.55
CA ASP A 15 10.91 -0.09 -21.50
C ASP A 15 9.57 -0.83 -21.39
N GLU A 16 8.75 -0.64 -22.42
CA GLU A 16 7.49 -1.30 -22.66
C GLU A 16 7.72 -2.80 -22.96
N SER A 17 7.59 -3.64 -21.94
CA SER A 17 7.31 -5.06 -22.17
C SER A 17 6.17 -5.53 -21.24
N ALA A 18 4.93 -5.39 -21.69
CA ALA A 18 3.76 -6.00 -21.06
C ALA A 18 3.24 -7.18 -21.91
N PRO A 19 2.47 -8.15 -21.37
CA PRO A 19 2.29 -8.55 -19.97
C PRO A 19 2.46 -10.08 -19.80
N ALA A 20 3.46 -10.54 -19.04
CA ALA A 20 3.47 -11.94 -18.61
C ALA A 20 2.46 -12.10 -17.46
N HIS A 21 1.49 -12.98 -17.62
CA HIS A 21 0.56 -13.44 -16.58
C HIS A 21 1.28 -14.26 -15.48
N GLY A 22 2.40 -13.77 -14.96
CA GLY A 22 3.16 -14.36 -13.86
C GLY A 22 2.80 -13.65 -12.56
N HIS A 23 2.59 -14.41 -11.50
CA HIS A 23 2.40 -13.93 -10.13
C HIS A 23 3.16 -12.61 -9.87
N TYR A 24 2.45 -11.56 -9.49
CA TYR A 24 3.02 -10.24 -9.18
C TYR A 24 3.81 -10.32 -7.87
N ALA A 25 4.96 -11.02 -7.92
CA ALA A 25 5.74 -11.42 -6.76
C ALA A 25 6.06 -10.24 -5.84
N ASP A 26 6.12 -9.01 -6.35
CA ASP A 26 6.33 -7.81 -5.57
C ASP A 26 5.24 -7.57 -4.51
N LYS A 27 3.96 -7.88 -4.79
CA LYS A 27 2.91 -7.79 -3.77
C LYS A 27 3.18 -8.79 -2.63
N GLU A 28 3.39 -10.07 -2.98
CA GLU A 28 3.62 -11.11 -1.99
C GLU A 28 4.95 -10.90 -1.24
N LEU A 29 5.99 -10.41 -1.91
CA LEU A 29 7.28 -10.05 -1.33
C LEU A 29 7.12 -8.87 -0.36
N ALA A 30 6.41 -7.82 -0.74
CA ALA A 30 6.14 -6.70 0.16
C ALA A 30 5.41 -7.18 1.43
N GLU A 31 4.40 -8.05 1.28
CA GLU A 31 3.72 -8.66 2.42
C GLU A 31 4.63 -9.56 3.27
N ALA A 32 5.54 -10.32 2.65
CA ALA A 32 6.51 -11.15 3.35
C ALA A 32 7.52 -10.29 4.13
N TYR A 33 8.05 -9.23 3.53
CA TYR A 33 8.97 -8.29 4.17
C TYR A 33 8.29 -7.53 5.33
N LEU A 34 7.01 -7.16 5.20
CA LEU A 34 6.23 -6.60 6.30
C LEU A 34 6.13 -7.55 7.50
N LYS A 35 6.03 -8.87 7.28
CA LYS A 35 5.95 -9.86 8.37
C LYS A 35 7.25 -9.97 9.16
N ILE A 36 8.39 -9.78 8.49
CA ILE A 36 9.72 -9.79 9.15
C ILE A 36 10.21 -8.37 9.52
N ASN A 37 9.32 -7.37 9.42
CA ASN A 37 9.59 -5.97 9.74
C ASN A 37 10.74 -5.33 8.93
N ASP A 38 11.01 -5.84 7.74
CA ASP A 38 11.91 -5.22 6.78
C ASP A 38 11.15 -4.19 5.95
N LEU A 39 11.04 -2.99 6.51
CA LEU A 39 10.21 -1.94 5.93
C LEU A 39 10.81 -1.33 4.65
N THR A 40 12.13 -1.43 4.48
CA THR A 40 12.84 -0.94 3.30
C THR A 40 12.45 -1.75 2.08
N HIS A 41 12.61 -3.08 2.15
CA HIS A 41 12.24 -3.95 1.02
C HIS A 41 10.72 -4.00 0.83
N ALA A 42 9.94 -3.99 1.92
CA ALA A 42 8.48 -3.92 1.84
C ALA A 42 8.02 -2.73 1.01
N ARG A 43 8.62 -1.55 1.23
CA ARG A 43 8.31 -0.35 0.47
C ARG A 43 8.73 -0.44 -0.98
N ALA A 44 9.95 -0.87 -1.27
CA ALA A 44 10.46 -0.97 -2.64
C ALA A 44 9.56 -1.87 -3.51
N HIS A 45 9.16 -3.02 -2.97
CA HIS A 45 8.26 -3.94 -3.66
C HIS A 45 6.83 -3.38 -3.80
N ALA A 46 6.29 -2.75 -2.75
CA ALA A 46 4.97 -2.11 -2.84
C ALA A 46 4.94 -0.95 -3.86
N GLU A 47 5.99 -0.15 -3.97
CA GLU A 47 6.13 0.93 -4.97
C GLU A 47 6.22 0.37 -6.38
N THR A 48 7.02 -0.69 -6.57
CA THR A 48 7.11 -1.41 -7.85
C THR A 48 5.74 -1.89 -8.29
N GLU A 49 4.99 -2.50 -7.36
CA GLU A 49 3.68 -3.04 -7.66
C GLU A 49 2.64 -1.96 -7.94
N LEU A 50 2.68 -0.86 -7.18
CA LEU A 50 1.83 0.30 -7.40
C LEU A 50 2.07 0.96 -8.76
N SER A 51 3.32 0.98 -9.23
CA SER A 51 3.66 1.53 -10.55
C SER A 51 2.99 0.75 -11.69
N ARG A 52 2.84 -0.57 -11.54
CA ARG A 52 2.15 -1.43 -12.52
C ARG A 52 0.64 -1.37 -12.41
N ARG A 53 0.10 -1.27 -11.19
CA ARG A 53 -1.35 -1.36 -10.92
C ARG A 53 -1.84 -0.22 -10.02
N PRO A 54 -1.72 1.05 -10.45
CA PRO A 54 -1.99 2.22 -9.59
C PRO A 54 -3.45 2.35 -9.14
N GLU A 55 -4.40 1.77 -9.87
CA GLU A 55 -5.84 1.76 -9.54
C GLU A 55 -6.27 0.51 -8.76
N ASN A 56 -5.39 -0.47 -8.55
CA ASN A 56 -5.75 -1.70 -7.86
C ASN A 56 -5.92 -1.45 -6.35
N ILE A 57 -7.09 -1.81 -5.82
CA ILE A 57 -7.46 -1.55 -4.42
C ILE A 57 -6.58 -2.29 -3.41
N GLU A 58 -6.13 -3.51 -3.72
CA GLU A 58 -5.28 -4.29 -2.82
C GLU A 58 -3.85 -3.74 -2.78
N VAL A 59 -3.34 -3.26 -3.92
CA VAL A 59 -2.02 -2.63 -3.99
C VAL A 59 -2.02 -1.28 -3.28
N ASN A 60 -3.11 -0.52 -3.38
CA ASN A 60 -3.29 0.71 -2.61
C ASN A 60 -3.42 0.43 -1.11
N GLU A 61 -4.13 -0.62 -0.70
CA GLU A 61 -4.14 -1.05 0.71
C GLU A 61 -2.73 -1.41 1.19
N LEU A 62 -1.99 -2.20 0.41
CA LEU A 62 -0.63 -2.61 0.73
C LEU A 62 0.28 -1.40 0.93
N MET A 63 0.27 -0.45 0.00
CA MET A 63 1.08 0.78 0.10
C MET A 63 0.70 1.62 1.33
N ALA A 64 -0.60 1.75 1.61
CA ALA A 64 -1.06 2.45 2.80
C ALA A 64 -0.53 1.79 4.09
N TRP A 65 -0.59 0.47 4.14
CA TRP A 65 -0.12 -0.30 5.29
C TRP A 65 1.41 -0.21 5.45
N VAL A 66 2.16 -0.20 4.35
CA VAL A 66 3.61 0.05 4.37
C VAL A 66 3.91 1.42 4.98
N PHE A 67 3.28 2.49 4.51
CA PHE A 67 3.49 3.84 5.07
C PHE A 67 3.12 3.92 6.55
N TYR A 68 2.02 3.29 6.95
CA TYR A 68 1.63 3.19 8.35
C TYR A 68 2.73 2.52 9.19
N LYS A 69 3.27 1.38 8.73
CA LYS A 69 4.30 0.61 9.44
C LYS A 69 5.64 1.35 9.51
N ILE A 70 5.95 2.19 8.53
CA ILE A 70 7.14 3.08 8.51
C ILE A 70 7.00 4.25 9.50
N GLY A 71 5.80 4.51 10.03
CA GLY A 71 5.54 5.64 10.92
C GLY A 71 5.16 6.92 10.18
N GLU A 72 4.73 6.81 8.93
CA GLU A 72 4.28 7.93 8.09
C GLU A 72 2.77 7.82 7.75
N PRO A 73 1.88 7.74 8.74
CA PRO A 73 0.45 7.47 8.52
C PRO A 73 -0.25 8.57 7.71
N GLN A 74 0.25 9.80 7.72
CA GLN A 74 -0.27 10.88 6.87
C GLN A 74 -0.08 10.57 5.39
N LYS A 75 1.02 9.92 4.99
CA LYS A 75 1.24 9.49 3.60
C LYS A 75 0.37 8.29 3.21
N ALA A 76 -0.12 7.51 4.19
CA ALA A 76 -0.99 6.37 3.95
C ALA A 76 -2.41 6.76 3.53
N LEU A 77 -2.88 7.95 3.91
CA LEU A 77 -4.25 8.43 3.68
C LEU A 77 -4.73 8.32 2.22
N PRO A 78 -4.05 8.92 1.22
CA PRO A 78 -4.53 8.86 -0.16
C PRO A 78 -4.67 7.42 -0.68
N PHE A 79 -3.77 6.52 -0.29
CA PHE A 79 -3.79 5.13 -0.71
C PHE A 79 -4.93 4.35 -0.05
N ILE A 80 -5.12 4.51 1.27
CA ILE A 80 -6.20 3.78 1.95
C ILE A 80 -7.58 4.29 1.55
N GLU A 81 -7.72 5.59 1.25
CA GLU A 81 -8.97 6.14 0.73
C GLU A 81 -9.30 5.56 -0.65
N LYS A 82 -8.30 5.40 -1.52
CA LYS A 82 -8.48 4.74 -2.81
C LYS A 82 -8.87 3.27 -2.66
N ALA A 83 -8.24 2.55 -1.73
CA ALA A 83 -8.57 1.15 -1.44
C ALA A 83 -10.01 0.96 -0.94
N LEU A 84 -10.59 1.97 -0.27
CA LEU A 84 -11.96 1.92 0.26
C LEU A 84 -13.05 2.29 -0.76
N ARG A 85 -12.69 2.79 -1.96
CA ARG A 85 -13.64 3.28 -2.98
C ARG A 85 -14.68 2.25 -3.41
N THR A 86 -14.36 0.96 -3.37
CA THR A 86 -15.24 -0.12 -3.85
C THR A 86 -16.12 -0.73 -2.75
N HIS A 87 -16.29 -0.05 -1.61
CA HIS A 87 -17.03 -0.57 -0.45
C HIS A 87 -16.55 -1.95 0.00
N ILE A 88 -15.22 -2.10 0.11
CA ILE A 88 -14.58 -3.34 0.52
C ILE A 88 -15.16 -3.85 1.86
N LYS A 89 -15.45 -5.15 1.95
CA LYS A 89 -15.97 -5.81 3.16
C LYS A 89 -14.94 -6.73 3.81
N ASN A 90 -13.67 -6.61 3.44
CA ASN A 90 -12.60 -7.38 4.03
C ASN A 90 -12.31 -6.86 5.46
N PRO A 91 -12.47 -7.68 6.51
CA PRO A 91 -12.30 -7.23 7.88
C PRO A 91 -10.85 -6.80 8.19
N LYS A 92 -9.83 -7.41 7.57
CA LYS A 92 -8.43 -7.00 7.75
C LYS A 92 -8.18 -5.62 7.15
N THR A 93 -8.67 -5.38 5.94
CA THR A 93 -8.55 -4.07 5.26
C THR A 93 -9.27 -2.97 6.06
N LEU A 94 -10.50 -3.24 6.53
CA LEU A 94 -11.25 -2.30 7.36
C LEU A 94 -10.52 -1.98 8.67
N TRP A 95 -9.93 -2.99 9.32
CA TRP A 95 -9.13 -2.76 10.51
C TRP A 95 -7.89 -1.90 10.23
N LYS A 96 -7.11 -2.22 9.19
CA LYS A 96 -5.93 -1.43 8.78
C LYS A 96 -6.32 0.02 8.49
N ALA A 97 -7.41 0.23 7.75
CA ALA A 97 -7.92 1.57 7.49
C ALA A 97 -8.31 2.30 8.77
N GLY A 98 -9.00 1.61 9.67
CA GLY A 98 -9.32 2.10 11.00
C GLY A 98 -8.07 2.60 11.75
N GLN A 99 -7.01 1.80 11.79
CA GLN A 99 -5.74 2.20 12.43
C GLN A 99 -5.14 3.48 11.80
N ILE A 100 -5.09 3.55 10.47
CA ILE A 100 -4.57 4.72 9.76
C ILE A 100 -5.38 5.98 10.07
N PHE A 101 -6.72 5.90 10.05
CA PHE A 101 -7.58 7.03 10.38
C PHE A 101 -7.44 7.47 11.84
N LEU A 102 -7.32 6.54 12.78
CA LEU A 102 -7.07 6.87 14.20
C LEU A 102 -5.75 7.62 14.36
N GLN A 103 -4.66 7.13 13.76
CA GLN A 103 -3.34 7.75 13.91
C GLN A 103 -3.21 9.11 13.19
N THR A 104 -4.12 9.41 12.27
CA THR A 104 -4.19 10.69 11.56
C THR A 104 -5.25 11.65 12.12
N GLY A 105 -5.85 11.33 13.27
CA GLY A 105 -6.82 12.19 13.97
C GLY A 105 -8.26 12.11 13.45
N GLN A 106 -8.55 11.24 12.47
CA GLN A 106 -9.91 10.98 11.98
C GLN A 106 -10.63 9.95 12.87
N GLU A 107 -10.74 10.28 14.16
CA GLU A 107 -11.10 9.33 15.22
C GLU A 107 -12.45 8.63 14.97
N LYS A 108 -13.49 9.41 14.63
CA LYS A 108 -14.83 8.88 14.36
C LYS A 108 -14.82 7.83 13.25
N ARG A 109 -14.23 8.17 12.10
CA ARG A 109 -14.13 7.29 10.93
C ARG A 109 -13.30 6.04 11.25
N GLY A 110 -12.19 6.22 11.97
CA GLY A 110 -11.33 5.13 12.42
C GLY A 110 -12.08 4.12 13.28
N ASN A 111 -12.80 4.60 14.30
CA ASN A 111 -13.57 3.76 15.22
C ASN A 111 -14.70 3.00 14.51
N GLU A 112 -15.45 3.65 13.62
CA GLU A 112 -16.52 3.00 12.83
C GLU A 112 -15.99 1.83 11.99
N LEU A 113 -14.82 1.99 11.37
CA LEU A 113 -14.18 0.96 10.55
C LEU A 113 -13.65 -0.21 11.40
N VAL A 114 -13.01 0.08 12.53
CA VAL A 114 -12.54 -0.97 13.47
C VAL A 114 -13.71 -1.77 14.02
N GLN A 115 -14.81 -1.11 14.42
CA GLN A 115 -16.01 -1.79 14.89
C GLN A 115 -16.63 -2.66 13.79
N SER A 116 -16.69 -2.15 12.56
CA SER A 116 -17.18 -2.90 11.40
C SER A 116 -16.34 -4.15 11.13
N ALA A 117 -15.01 -4.04 11.20
CA ALA A 117 -14.09 -5.16 11.04
C ALA A 117 -14.35 -6.27 12.07
N PHE A 118 -14.51 -5.93 13.34
CA PHE A 118 -14.80 -6.89 14.41
C PHE A 118 -16.22 -7.45 14.36
N LYS A 119 -17.19 -6.69 13.83
CA LYS A 119 -18.55 -7.20 13.59
C LYS A 119 -18.56 -8.28 12.51
N ILE A 120 -17.79 -8.08 11.43
CA ILE A 120 -17.66 -9.04 10.32
C ILE A 120 -16.89 -10.29 10.78
N ASN A 121 -15.76 -10.11 11.46
CA ASN A 121 -14.99 -11.21 12.01
C ASN A 121 -14.65 -10.95 13.49
N LYS A 122 -15.43 -11.56 14.38
CA LYS A 122 -15.26 -11.44 15.84
C LYS A 122 -13.91 -11.97 16.33
N ASN A 123 -13.33 -12.93 15.61
CA ASN A 123 -12.05 -13.55 15.93
C ASN A 123 -10.86 -12.82 15.30
N LEU A 124 -11.10 -11.69 14.60
CA LEU A 124 -10.06 -10.93 13.94
C LEU A 124 -8.95 -10.53 14.92
N LYS A 125 -9.30 -10.17 16.16
CA LYS A 125 -8.34 -9.79 17.21
C LYS A 125 -7.21 -10.82 17.40
N THR A 126 -7.53 -12.11 17.32
CA THR A 126 -6.56 -13.21 17.50
C THR A 126 -5.73 -13.48 16.24
N SER A 127 -6.13 -12.93 15.08
CA SER A 127 -5.44 -13.15 13.79
C SER A 127 -4.54 -11.99 13.37
N ILE A 128 -4.68 -10.82 13.98
CA ILE A 128 -3.91 -9.60 13.67
C ILE A 128 -2.88 -9.24 14.75
N LEU A 129 -2.99 -9.89 15.91
CA LEU A 129 -2.06 -9.86 17.03
C LEU A 129 -1.24 -11.16 17.00
#